data_AF-A0A4Y2JR31-F1
#
_entry.id   AF-A0A4Y2JR31-F1
#
_cell.length_a   1.000
_cell.length_b   1.000
_cell.length_c   1.000
_cell.angle_alpha   90.00
_cell.angle_beta   90.00
_cell.angle_gamma   90.00
#
_symmetry.space_group_name_H-M   'P 1'
#
loop_
_entity.id
_entity.type
_entity.pdbx_description
1 polymer ?
#
loop_
_entity_poly.entity_id
_entity_poly.type
_entity_poly.pdbx_seq_one_letter_code
_entity_poly.pdbx_strand_id
1 'polypeptide(L)'
;MGKAADLSEFDRGQIVMARRLGTSITETALLWAQEHRDWTMDAWKRVSWSDESRFLIHHVDGRVRVHRLPDEQLLLSCTAGHTQAVGGSIMLRGTFSWAALGP
;
A
#
# COMPACT_ATOMS: atom_id res chain seq x y z
N MET A 1 5.85 38.12 -7.09
CA MET A 1 6.03 37.07 -6.07
C MET A 1 4.78 36.19 -6.09
N GLY A 2 4.72 35.26 -7.05
CA GLY A 2 3.55 34.39 -7.23
C GLY A 2 3.65 33.21 -6.27
N LYS A 3 2.64 33.02 -5.42
CA LYS A 3 2.50 31.80 -4.61
C LYS A 3 2.49 30.61 -5.58
N ALA A 4 3.44 29.69 -5.41
CA ALA A 4 3.32 28.36 -6.01
C ALA A 4 2.03 27.75 -5.48
N ALA A 5 1.09 27.44 -6.39
CA ALA A 5 -0.07 26.64 -6.05
C ALA A 5 0.46 25.33 -5.47
N ASP A 6 0.03 25.02 -4.25
CA ASP A 6 0.36 23.79 -3.56
C ASP A 6 -0.31 22.64 -4.32
N LEU A 7 0.46 21.97 -5.18
CA LEU A 7 0.01 20.80 -5.94
C LEU A 7 -0.03 19.53 -5.07
N SER A 8 0.12 19.63 -3.74
CA SER A 8 0.02 18.50 -2.81
C SER A 8 -1.41 18.17 -2.37
N GLU A 9 -2.39 19.00 -2.73
CA GLU A 9 -3.83 18.71 -2.60
C GLU A 9 -4.35 17.82 -3.76
N PHE A 10 -3.46 17.01 -4.32
CA PHE A 10 -3.77 16.06 -5.38
C PHE A 10 -4.50 14.84 -4.77
N ASP A 11 -5.80 14.74 -5.05
CA ASP A 11 -6.55 13.48 -5.17
C ASP A 11 -6.58 12.50 -3.99
N ARG A 12 -6.21 12.89 -2.76
CA ARG A 12 -6.35 12.02 -1.57
C ARG A 12 -7.76 11.45 -1.39
N GLY A 13 -8.76 12.10 -1.95
CA GLY A 13 -10.15 11.69 -1.91
C GLY A 13 -10.62 10.81 -3.06
N GLN A 14 -9.99 10.77 -4.24
CA GLN A 14 -10.67 10.24 -5.43
C GLN A 14 -11.02 8.76 -5.33
N ILE A 15 -10.12 7.91 -4.81
CA ILE A 15 -10.41 6.47 -4.62
C ILE A 15 -11.44 6.24 -3.51
N VAL A 16 -11.33 6.99 -2.40
CA VAL A 16 -12.27 6.90 -1.26
C VAL A 16 -13.66 7.40 -1.67
N MET A 17 -13.71 8.49 -2.44
CA MET A 17 -14.92 9.08 -3.01
C MET A 17 -15.52 8.19 -4.09
N ALA A 18 -14.69 7.57 -4.94
CA ALA A 18 -15.15 6.63 -5.95
C ALA A 18 -15.85 5.41 -5.31
N ARG A 19 -15.24 4.84 -4.26
CA ARG A 19 -15.87 3.79 -3.47
C ARG A 19 -17.15 4.24 -2.75
N ARG A 20 -17.17 5.46 -2.20
CA ARG A 20 -18.36 6.03 -1.52
C ARG A 20 -19.51 6.35 -2.47
N LEU A 21 -19.21 6.77 -3.70
CA LEU A 21 -20.18 7.13 -4.74
C LEU A 21 -20.56 5.96 -5.63
N GLY A 22 -20.00 4.76 -5.39
CA GLY A 22 -20.31 3.55 -6.15
C GLY A 22 -19.73 3.52 -7.57
N THR A 23 -18.79 4.41 -7.89
CA THR A 23 -18.09 4.41 -9.18
C THR A 23 -17.01 3.33 -9.18
N SER A 24 -16.75 2.74 -10.35
CA SER A 24 -15.75 1.68 -10.46
C SER A 24 -14.34 2.23 -10.18
N ILE A 25 -13.60 1.54 -9.30
CA ILE A 25 -12.18 1.82 -9.04
C ILE A 25 -11.39 1.77 -10.36
N THR A 26 -11.74 0.83 -11.24
CA THR A 26 -11.10 0.66 -12.54
C THR A 26 -11.34 1.85 -13.46
N GLU A 27 -12.56 2.40 -13.48
CA GLU A 27 -12.88 3.60 -14.29
C GLU A 27 -12.14 4.83 -13.77
N THR A 28 -12.09 5.01 -12.45
CA THR A 28 -11.36 6.12 -11.81
C THR A 28 -9.86 6.03 -12.12
N ALA A 29 -9.28 4.84 -12.00
CA ALA A 29 -7.87 4.62 -12.34
C ALA A 29 -7.58 4.85 -13.83
N LEU A 30 -8.51 4.48 -14.71
CA LEU A 30 -8.39 4.71 -16.15
C LEU A 30 -8.39 6.20 -16.49
N LEU A 31 -9.33 6.97 -15.93
CA LEU A 31 -9.40 8.42 -16.13
C LEU A 31 -8.12 9.11 -15.65
N TRP A 32 -7.66 8.76 -14.46
CA TRP A 32 -6.42 9.30 -13.90
C TRP A 32 -5.22 9.00 -14.80
N ALA A 33 -5.08 7.74 -15.26
CA ALA A 33 -4.00 7.34 -16.16
C ALA A 33 -4.07 8.02 -17.54
N GLN A 34 -5.28 8.33 -18.04
CA GLN A 34 -5.46 9.08 -19.27
C GLN A 34 -5.05 10.54 -19.12
N GLU A 35 -5.49 11.21 -18.04
CA GLU A 35 -5.15 12.60 -17.74
C GLU A 35 -3.64 12.80 -17.55
N HIS A 36 -2.97 11.79 -16.96
CA HIS A 36 -1.54 11.84 -16.64
C HIS A 36 -0.64 11.14 -17.67
N ARG A 37 -1.21 10.69 -18.81
CA ARG A 37 -0.51 9.90 -19.82
C ARG A 37 0.74 10.58 -20.37
N ASP A 38 0.64 11.87 -20.65
CA ASP A 38 1.69 12.65 -21.31
C ASP A 38 2.55 13.44 -20.31
N TRP A 39 2.50 13.08 -19.02
CA TRP A 39 3.33 13.71 -18.01
C TRP A 39 4.81 13.50 -18.29
N THR A 40 5.54 14.61 -18.31
CA THR A 40 6.99 14.60 -18.49
C THR A 40 7.69 14.13 -17.22
N MET A 41 8.95 13.69 -17.36
CA MET A 41 9.77 13.32 -16.20
C MET A 41 9.87 14.44 -15.16
N ASP A 42 9.89 15.71 -15.58
CA ASP A 42 9.94 16.83 -14.65
C ASP A 42 8.60 17.05 -13.92
N ALA A 43 7.47 16.66 -14.51
CA ALA A 43 6.20 16.60 -13.81
C ALA A 43 6.23 15.51 -12.72
N TRP A 44 6.71 14.31 -13.05
CA TRP A 44 6.86 13.22 -12.08
C TRP A 44 7.80 13.56 -10.92
N LYS A 45 8.90 14.26 -11.18
CA LYS A 45 9.85 14.69 -10.14
C LYS A 45 9.25 15.62 -9.09
N ARG A 46 8.16 16.31 -9.40
CA ARG A 46 7.46 17.21 -8.47
C ARG A 46 6.48 16.48 -7.56
N VAL A 47 6.17 15.22 -7.83
CA VAL A 47 5.24 14.42 -7.02
C VAL A 47 5.91 13.98 -5.72
N SER A 48 5.18 14.15 -4.61
CA SER A 48 5.53 13.56 -3.31
C SER A 48 4.52 12.47 -2.98
N TRP A 49 5.02 11.27 -2.71
CA TRP A 49 4.24 10.09 -2.36
C TRP A 49 4.20 9.94 -0.84
N SER A 50 3.07 9.47 -0.32
CA SER A 50 2.91 9.13 1.10
C SER A 50 2.05 7.89 1.24
N ASP A 51 2.45 6.97 2.12
CA ASP A 51 1.66 5.78 2.43
C ASP A 51 1.79 5.39 3.91
N GLU A 52 0.85 4.58 4.39
CA GLU A 52 0.89 3.94 5.70
C GLU A 52 1.03 2.42 5.54
N SER A 53 2.12 1.89 6.08
CA SER A 53 2.41 0.46 6.04
C SER A 53 2.53 -0.12 7.44
N ARG A 54 1.94 -1.29 7.64
CA ARG A 54 2.01 -2.06 8.89
C ARG A 54 3.17 -3.05 8.81
N PHE A 55 4.09 -2.95 9.76
CA PHE A 55 5.20 -3.87 9.95
C PHE A 55 4.96 -4.74 11.19
N LEU A 56 5.09 -6.05 11.06
CA LEU A 56 4.90 -6.97 12.16
C LEU A 56 6.20 -7.09 12.97
N ILE A 57 6.09 -7.09 14.30
CA ILE A 57 7.25 -7.28 15.19
C ILE A 57 7.66 -8.75 15.21
N HIS A 58 6.69 -9.65 15.19
CA HIS A 58 6.87 -11.08 14.97
C HIS A 58 6.22 -11.49 13.66
N HIS A 59 6.86 -12.35 12.87
CA HIS A 59 6.31 -12.89 11.63
C HIS A 59 5.16 -13.86 11.94
N VAL A 60 3.98 -13.29 12.19
CA VAL A 60 2.74 -14.01 12.46
C VAL A 60 1.84 -14.10 11.22
N ASP A 61 2.12 -13.28 10.19
CA ASP A 61 1.38 -13.31 8.94
C ASP A 61 2.12 -14.18 7.92
N GLY A 62 1.38 -15.07 7.27
CA GLY A 62 1.90 -15.97 6.25
C GLY A 62 1.68 -17.44 6.60
N ARG A 63 1.70 -18.29 5.59
CA ARG A 63 1.64 -19.75 5.75
C ARG A 63 3.05 -20.31 5.66
N VAL A 64 3.46 -21.08 6.65
CA VAL A 64 4.69 -21.88 6.55
C VAL A 64 4.47 -22.98 5.52
N ARG A 65 5.30 -23.02 4.48
CA ARG A 65 5.27 -24.11 3.50
C ARG A 65 5.92 -25.34 4.12
N VAL A 66 5.24 -26.47 4.06
CA VAL A 66 5.74 -27.77 4.51
C VAL A 66 5.60 -28.79 3.38
N HIS A 67 6.58 -29.67 3.22
CA HIS A 67 6.47 -30.85 2.36
C HIS A 67 5.85 -31.99 3.16
N ARG A 68 4.84 -32.67 2.62
CA ARG A 68 4.13 -33.76 3.29
C ARG A 68 3.42 -34.69 2.31
N LEU A 69 3.14 -35.92 2.74
CA LEU A 69 2.29 -36.89 2.05
C LEU A 69 0.78 -36.58 2.30
N PRO A 70 -0.15 -37.14 1.49
CA PRO A 70 -1.58 -36.83 1.58
C PRO A 70 -2.25 -37.09 2.94
N ASP A 71 -1.71 -38.00 3.75
CA ASP A 71 -2.23 -38.44 5.05
C ASP A 71 -1.58 -37.71 6.26
N GLU A 72 -0.58 -36.89 6.02
CA GLU A 72 0.20 -36.22 7.07
C GLU A 72 -0.33 -34.82 7.44
N GLN A 73 -1.46 -34.40 6.85
CA GLN A 73 -1.97 -33.03 6.96
C GLN A 73 -2.23 -32.57 8.40
N LEU A 74 -2.66 -33.47 9.28
CA LEU A 74 -3.01 -33.19 10.67
C LEU A 74 -1.89 -33.54 11.65
N LEU A 75 -0.73 -34.00 11.16
CA LEU A 75 0.41 -34.24 12.04
C LEU A 75 0.85 -32.92 12.68
N LEU A 76 1.19 -32.98 13.97
CA LEU A 76 1.66 -31.83 14.71
C LEU A 76 2.95 -31.26 14.12
N SER A 77 3.80 -32.11 13.54
CA SER A 77 4.99 -31.71 12.76
C SER A 77 4.65 -30.93 11.48
N CYS A 78 3.43 -31.12 10.94
CA CYS A 78 2.94 -30.49 9.73
C CYS A 78 1.98 -29.32 9.99
N THR A 79 1.79 -28.96 11.27
CA THR A 79 0.89 -27.90 11.72
C THR A 79 1.64 -26.90 12.59
N ALA A 80 1.76 -25.65 12.13
CA ALA A 80 2.30 -24.58 12.96
C ALA A 80 1.18 -24.02 13.87
N GLY A 81 1.41 -24.01 15.18
CA GLY A 81 0.50 -23.35 16.12
C GLY A 81 0.46 -21.84 15.83
N HIS A 82 -0.75 -21.28 15.73
CA HIS A 82 -0.92 -19.85 15.58
C HIS A 82 -1.13 -19.23 16.96
N THR A 83 -0.14 -18.51 17.50
CA THR A 83 -0.35 -17.68 18.69
C THR A 83 -1.20 -16.48 18.29
N GLN A 84 -2.52 -16.58 18.51
CA GLN A 84 -3.37 -15.40 18.37
C GLN A 84 -2.96 -14.36 19.41
N ALA A 85 -2.60 -13.18 18.91
CA ALA A 85 -2.54 -11.93 19.65
C ALA A 85 -1.42 -11.74 20.70
N VAL A 86 -0.15 -11.95 20.33
CA VAL A 86 1.00 -11.26 20.99
C VAL A 86 2.06 -10.81 19.96
N GLY A 87 1.74 -10.87 18.67
CA GLY A 87 2.76 -10.66 17.61
C GLY A 87 3.27 -9.23 17.48
N GLY A 88 2.55 -8.23 18.02
CA GLY A 88 2.88 -6.81 17.91
C GLY A 88 2.96 -6.31 16.47
N SER A 89 2.62 -5.05 16.24
CA SER A 89 2.89 -4.43 14.94
C SER A 89 3.06 -2.94 15.09
N ILE A 90 3.91 -2.39 14.24
CA ILE A 90 4.18 -0.96 14.17
C ILE A 90 3.52 -0.46 12.89
N MET A 91 2.72 0.59 13.00
CA MET A 91 2.23 1.34 11.85
C MET A 91 3.24 2.45 11.57
N LEU A 92 3.77 2.48 10.36
CA LEU A 92 4.67 3.54 9.90
C LEU A 92 3.97 4.29 8.78
N ARG A 93 3.96 5.61 8.87
CA ARG A 93 3.68 6.48 7.74
C ARG A 93 5.01 6.98 7.20
N GLY A 94 5.20 6.86 5.89
CA GLY A 94 6.39 7.38 5.23
C GLY A 94 6.01 8.33 4.12
N THR A 95 6.86 9.32 3.87
CA THR A 95 6.78 10.19 2.70
C THR A 95 8.05 10.06 1.86
N PHE A 96 7.96 10.16 0.54
CA PHE A 96 9.13 10.22 -0.33
C PHE A 96 8.82 10.93 -1.64
N SER A 97 9.84 11.51 -2.26
CA SER A 97 9.77 12.11 -3.59
C SER A 97 10.87 11.52 -4.46
N TRP A 98 10.95 11.97 -5.71
CA TRP A 98 12.08 11.64 -6.57
C TRP A 98 13.44 11.99 -5.96
N ALA A 99 13.53 13.09 -5.22
CA ALA A 99 14.81 13.62 -4.76
C ALA A 99 15.28 13.03 -3.42
N ALA A 100 14.35 12.63 -2.56
CA ALA A 100 14.67 12.18 -1.20
C ALA A 100 13.52 11.44 -0.53
N LEU A 101 13.86 10.67 0.49
CA LEU A 101 12.93 10.23 1.51
C LEU A 101 12.54 11.44 2.38
N GLY A 102 11.24 11.58 2.62
CA GLY A 102 10.69 12.55 3.56
C GLY A 102 10.61 11.98 4.98
N PRO A 103 10.10 12.78 5.93
CA PRO A 103 9.90 12.36 7.31
C PRO A 103 8.85 11.24 7.45
#